data_AF-A0A9D8LXK3-F1
#
_entry.id   AF-A0A9D8LXK3-F1
#
_cell.length_a   1.000
_cell.length_b   1.000
_cell.length_c   1.000
_cell.angle_alpha   90.00
_cell.angle_beta   90.00
_cell.angle_gamma   90.00
#
_symmetry.space_group_name_H-M   'P 1'
#
loop_
_entity.id
_entity.type
_entity.pdbx_description
1 polymer ?
#
loop_
_entity_poly.entity_id
_entity_poly.type
_entity_poly.pdbx_seq_one_letter_code
_entity_poly.pdbx_strand_id
1 'polypeptide(L)'
;RILLKPAAPGTGVISGGAMRAVIELAGIKDILTKSLGTNNPVNTVRATMLALQSLRTAQEVAELRGMTVEQIVGPELASAYRDSLGGASRQEAEEAVR
;
A
#
# COMPACT_ATOMS: atom_id res chain seq x y z
N ARG A 1 12.75 12.92 -4.92
CA ARG A 1 12.21 11.54 -4.74
C ARG A 1 11.25 11.56 -3.55
N ILE A 2 10.16 10.79 -3.60
CA ILE A 2 9.24 10.63 -2.47
C ILE A 2 9.51 9.28 -1.80
N LEU A 3 9.57 9.27 -0.48
CA LEU A 3 9.58 8.06 0.34
C LEU A 3 8.16 7.82 0.87
N LEU A 4 7.64 6.62 0.64
CA LEU A 4 6.39 6.11 1.19
C LEU A 4 6.75 5.00 2.17
N LYS A 5 6.24 5.07 3.41
CA LYS A 5 6.46 4.04 4.43
C LYS A 5 5.12 3.69 5.09
N PRO A 6 4.77 2.40 5.20
CA PRO A 6 3.55 1.98 5.89
C PRO A 6 3.62 2.41 7.36
N ALA A 7 2.46 2.73 7.93
CA ALA A 7 2.30 3.10 9.33
C ALA A 7 1.43 2.08 10.07
N ALA A 8 1.46 2.12 11.40
CA ALA A 8 0.56 1.31 12.21
C ALA A 8 -0.89 1.85 12.10
N PRO A 9 -1.92 1.01 12.29
CA PRO A 9 -3.31 1.45 12.27
C PRO A 9 -3.58 2.60 13.24
N GLY A 10 -4.32 3.62 12.80
CA GLY A 10 -4.66 4.78 13.62
C GLY A 10 -3.59 5.88 13.64
N THR A 11 -2.51 5.76 12.86
CA THR A 11 -1.52 6.83 12.69
C THR A 11 -2.07 8.02 11.89
N GLY A 12 -3.00 7.74 10.96
CA GLY A 12 -3.48 8.70 9.98
C GLY A 12 -2.48 8.97 8.86
N VAL A 13 -2.84 9.93 8.00
CA VAL A 13 -2.00 10.37 6.89
C VAL A 13 -1.01 11.41 7.38
N ILE A 14 0.28 11.07 7.44
CA ILE A 14 1.37 12.01 7.74
C ILE A 14 2.09 12.35 6.43
N SER A 15 1.66 13.46 5.83
CA SER A 15 2.15 13.91 4.53
C SER A 15 2.17 15.43 4.38
N GLY A 16 3.03 15.92 3.48
CA GLY A 16 3.06 17.31 3.05
C GLY A 16 1.87 17.63 2.15
N GLY A 17 1.40 18.89 2.17
CA GLY A 17 0.09 19.27 1.58
C GLY A 17 -0.17 18.77 0.15
N ALA A 18 0.81 18.92 -0.76
CA ALA A 18 0.66 18.47 -2.15
C ALA A 18 0.54 16.94 -2.28
N MET A 19 1.25 16.18 -1.46
CA MET A 19 1.19 14.71 -1.46
C MET A 19 -0.06 14.19 -0.75
N ARG A 20 -0.49 14.88 0.31
CA ARG A 20 -1.66 14.53 1.12
C ARG A 20 -2.90 14.38 0.27
N ALA A 21 -3.18 15.34 -0.61
CA ALA A 21 -4.36 15.30 -1.50
C ALA A 21 -4.38 14.02 -2.35
N VAL A 22 -3.24 13.60 -2.90
CA VAL A 22 -3.15 12.39 -3.72
C VAL A 22 -3.37 11.13 -2.87
N ILE A 23 -2.76 11.08 -1.69
CA ILE A 23 -2.78 9.91 -0.79
C ILE A 23 -4.18 9.70 -0.19
N GLU A 24 -4.84 10.77 0.22
CA GLU A 24 -6.20 10.72 0.76
C GLU A 24 -7.20 10.29 -0.33
N LEU A 25 -7.06 10.80 -1.57
CA LEU A 25 -7.86 10.36 -2.70
C LEU A 25 -7.61 8.90 -3.10
N ALA A 26 -6.39 8.40 -2.89
CA ALA A 26 -6.08 6.98 -3.07
C ALA A 26 -6.70 6.07 -1.99
N GLY A 27 -7.35 6.64 -0.97
CA GLY A 27 -8.00 5.88 0.11
C GLY A 27 -7.03 5.33 1.16
N ILE A 28 -5.77 5.78 1.17
CA ILE A 28 -4.77 5.33 2.14
C ILE A 28 -5.01 6.05 3.46
N LYS A 29 -5.31 5.29 4.52
CA LYS A 29 -5.65 5.84 5.84
C LYS A 29 -4.42 6.12 6.70
N ASP A 30 -3.45 5.22 6.70
CA ASP A 30 -2.30 5.24 7.59
C ASP A 30 -0.99 5.17 6.80
N ILE A 31 -0.24 6.27 6.75
CA ILE A 31 1.04 6.30 6.01
C ILE A 31 1.96 7.43 6.50
N LEU A 32 3.26 7.14 6.50
CA LEU A 32 4.32 8.12 6.71
C LEU A 32 4.99 8.44 5.37
N THR A 33 5.14 9.73 5.06
CA THR A 33 5.78 10.15 3.82
C THR A 33 6.84 11.21 4.03
N LYS A 34 7.84 11.23 3.15
CA LYS A 34 8.86 12.28 3.15
C LYS A 34 9.28 12.64 1.73
N SER A 35 9.30 13.93 1.41
CA SER A 35 9.98 14.42 0.21
C SER A 35 11.48 14.52 0.48
N LEU A 36 12.26 13.85 -0.36
CA LEU A 36 13.72 13.89 -0.39
C LEU A 36 14.15 14.57 -1.70
N GLY A 37 14.26 15.90 -1.67
CA GLY A 37 14.60 16.72 -2.83
C GLY A 37 13.74 17.99 -2.89
N THR A 38 13.25 18.32 -4.10
CA THR A 38 12.43 19.52 -4.32
C THR A 38 11.10 19.50 -3.55
N ASN A 39 10.66 20.68 -3.15
CA ASN A 39 9.36 20.98 -2.55
C ASN A 39 8.37 21.61 -3.56
N ASN A 40 8.72 21.67 -4.85
CA ASN A 40 7.80 22.16 -5.89
C ASN A 40 6.53 21.28 -5.97
N PRO A 41 5.33 21.81 -5.71
CA PRO A 41 4.09 21.03 -5.62
C PRO A 41 3.82 20.15 -6.85
N VAL A 42 4.04 20.65 -8.06
CA VAL A 42 3.81 19.90 -9.31
C VAL A 42 4.71 18.66 -9.38
N ASN A 43 6.00 18.84 -9.06
CA ASN A 43 6.96 17.73 -9.07
C ASN A 43 6.69 16.74 -7.93
N THR A 44 6.28 17.26 -6.78
CA THR A 44 5.88 16.45 -5.63
C THR A 44 4.70 15.54 -5.97
N VAL A 45 3.63 16.08 -6.56
CA VAL A 45 2.46 15.29 -7.00
C VAL A 45 2.85 14.24 -8.04
N ARG A 46 3.59 14.62 -9.08
CA ARG A 46 4.07 13.68 -10.12
C ARG A 46 4.92 12.56 -9.53
N ALA A 47 5.82 12.89 -8.62
CA ALA A 47 6.67 11.91 -7.96
C ALA A 47 5.89 10.99 -7.01
N THR A 48 4.84 11.48 -6.36
CA THR A 48 3.94 10.66 -5.54
C THR A 48 3.17 9.67 -6.41
N MET A 49 2.64 10.10 -7.56
CA MET A 49 1.95 9.21 -8.50
C MET A 49 2.88 8.09 -9.00
N LEU A 50 4.11 8.44 -9.38
CA LEU A 50 5.12 7.47 -9.79
C LEU A 50 5.49 6.50 -8.65
N ALA A 51 5.63 7.00 -7.43
CA ALA A 51 5.94 6.16 -6.27
C ALA A 51 4.82 5.14 -5.99
N LEU A 52 3.56 5.56 -6.07
CA LEU A 52 2.41 4.67 -5.90
C LEU A 52 2.33 3.61 -7.01
N GLN A 53 2.59 3.99 -8.26
CA GLN A 53 2.61 3.06 -9.41
C GLN A 53 3.77 2.05 -9.33
N SER A 54 4.86 2.38 -8.62
CA SER A 54 6.01 1.49 -8.47
C SER A 54 5.83 0.41 -7.39
N LEU A 55 4.76 0.49 -6.59
CA LEU A 55 4.45 -0.53 -5.59
C LEU A 55 4.04 -1.83 -6.28
N ARG A 56 4.39 -2.95 -5.66
CA ARG A 56 3.99 -4.28 -6.11
C ARG A 56 3.22 -5.00 -5.01
N THR A 57 2.31 -5.87 -5.41
CA THR A 57 1.55 -6.69 -4.47
C THR A 57 2.41 -7.85 -3.96
N ALA A 58 2.02 -8.42 -2.82
CA ALA A 58 2.74 -9.55 -2.27
C ALA A 58 2.57 -10.81 -3.14
N GLN A 59 1.42 -11.00 -3.81
CA GLN A 59 1.22 -12.11 -4.77
C GLN A 59 2.17 -12.00 -5.96
N GLU A 60 2.25 -10.83 -6.60
CA GLU A 60 3.14 -10.62 -7.76
C GLU A 60 4.59 -10.97 -7.39
N VAL A 61 5.04 -10.53 -6.22
CA VAL A 61 6.42 -10.81 -5.77
C VAL A 61 6.61 -12.29 -5.41
N ALA A 62 5.59 -12.94 -4.86
CA ALA A 62 5.62 -14.37 -4.53
C ALA A 62 5.70 -15.24 -5.80
N GLU A 63 4.88 -14.95 -6.81
CA GLU A 63 4.89 -15.63 -8.10
C GLU A 63 6.23 -15.47 -8.83
N LEU A 64 6.75 -14.25 -8.89
CA LEU A 64 8.06 -13.97 -9.52
C LEU A 64 9.22 -14.70 -8.84
N ARG A 65 9.10 -15.02 -7.55
CA ARG A 65 10.15 -15.67 -6.76
C ARG A 65 9.90 -17.17 -6.53
N GLY A 66 8.74 -17.70 -6.93
CA GLY A 66 8.35 -19.09 -6.67
C GLY A 66 8.22 -19.43 -5.18
N MET A 67 7.81 -18.45 -4.35
CA MET A 67 7.64 -18.59 -2.90
C MET A 67 6.18 -18.39 -2.51
N THR A 68 5.78 -18.78 -1.29
CA THR A 68 4.44 -18.45 -0.80
C THR A 68 4.36 -17.00 -0.31
N VAL A 69 3.16 -16.44 -0.26
CA VAL A 69 2.96 -15.04 0.15
C VAL A 69 3.41 -14.82 1.60
N GLU A 70 3.18 -15.78 2.48
CA GLU A 70 3.60 -15.72 3.89
C GLU A 70 5.12 -15.62 4.04
N GLN A 71 5.87 -16.28 3.17
CA GLN A 71 7.34 -16.20 3.15
C GLN A 71 7.84 -14.83 2.68
N ILE A 72 7.07 -14.13 1.83
CA ILE A 72 7.41 -12.79 1.34
C ILE A 72 7.11 -11.70 2.38
N VAL A 73 5.92 -11.75 3.00
CA VAL A 73 5.49 -10.70 3.96
C VAL A 73 6.03 -10.93 5.37
N GLY A 74 6.37 -12.18 5.71
CA GLY A 74 6.80 -12.57 7.05
C GLY A 74 5.64 -12.86 8.01
N PRO A 75 5.92 -13.51 9.16
CA PRO A 75 4.88 -14.03 10.05
C PRO A 75 4.00 -12.96 10.68
N GLU A 76 4.56 -11.79 11.01
CA GLU A 76 3.82 -10.70 11.66
C GLU A 76 2.81 -10.02 10.72
N LEU A 77 3.12 -9.91 9.42
CA LEU A 77 2.25 -9.27 8.44
C LEU A 77 1.31 -10.27 7.75
N ALA A 78 1.58 -11.57 7.85
CA ALA A 78 0.75 -12.60 7.23
C ALA A 78 -0.68 -12.64 7.78
N SER A 79 -0.90 -12.32 9.06
CA SER A 79 -2.26 -12.20 9.63
C SER A 79 -3.01 -11.02 9.02
N ALA A 80 -2.43 -9.82 9.10
CA ALA A 80 -3.02 -8.59 8.56
C ALA A 80 -3.29 -8.69 7.05
N TYR A 81 -2.43 -9.41 6.33
CA TYR A 81 -2.58 -9.66 4.90
C TYR A 81 -3.75 -10.60 4.59
N ARG A 82 -3.93 -11.68 5.38
CA ARG A 82 -5.11 -12.56 5.25
C ARG A 82 -6.39 -11.82 5.59
N ASP A 83 -6.35 -10.99 6.63
CA ASP A 83 -7.50 -10.17 7.04
C ASP A 83 -7.92 -9.20 5.92
N SER A 84 -6.96 -8.63 5.19
CA SER A 84 -7.24 -7.72 4.08
C SER A 84 -7.78 -8.43 2.82
N LEU A 85 -7.41 -9.70 2.59
CA LEU A 85 -7.97 -10.55 1.54
C LEU A 85 -9.38 -11.09 1.87
N GLY A 86 -9.78 -11.07 3.14
CA GLY A 86 -11.09 -11.50 3.64
C GLY A 86 -12.28 -10.69 3.12
N GLY A 87 -12.04 -9.59 2.39
CA GLY A 87 -13.07 -8.80 1.71
C GLY A 87 -13.52 -9.36 0.35
N ALA A 88 -12.65 -10.09 -0.37
CA ALA A 88 -12.95 -10.66 -1.69
C ALA A 88 -13.33 -12.14 -1.60
N SER A 89 -12.63 -12.89 -0.77
CA SER A 89 -12.77 -14.35 -0.63
C SER A 89 -14.06 -14.80 0.07
N ARG A 90 -14.72 -13.95 0.87
CA ARG A 90 -16.01 -14.29 1.48
C ARG A 90 -17.12 -14.32 0.44
N GLN A 91 -17.08 -13.43 -0.54
CA GLN A 91 -18.05 -13.40 -1.64
C GLN A 91 -17.82 -14.56 -2.62
N GLU A 92 -16.56 -14.83 -2.98
CA GLU A 92 -16.21 -15.96 -3.86
C GLU A 92 -16.50 -17.32 -3.19
N ALA A 93 -16.29 -17.45 -1.86
CA ALA A 93 -16.64 -18.66 -1.11
C ALA A 93 -18.16 -18.81 -0.89
N GLU A 94 -18.90 -17.72 -0.65
CA GLU A 94 -20.37 -17.76 -0.55
C GLU A 94 -21.04 -18.04 -1.91
N GLU A 95 -20.44 -17.59 -3.02
CA GLU A 95 -20.95 -17.80 -4.38
C GLU A 95 -20.62 -19.20 -4.92
N ALA A 96 -19.48 -19.79 -4.53
CA ALA A 96 -19.14 -21.19 -4.86
C ALA A 96 -19.90 -22.23 -4.02
N VAL A 97 -20.52 -21.83 -2.90
CA VAL A 97 -21.34 -22.68 -2.03
C VAL A 97 -22.82 -22.67 -2.44
N ARG A 98 -23.22 -21.80 -3.37
CA ARG A 98 -24.55 -21.81 -4.02
C ARG A 98 -24.55 -22.66 -5.29
#